data_AF-A0A9D6WSH3-F1
#
_entry.id   AF-A0A9D6WSH3-F1
#
_cell.length_a   1.000
_cell.length_b   1.000
_cell.length_c   1.000
_cell.angle_alpha   90.00
_cell.angle_beta   90.00
_cell.angle_gamma   90.00
#
_symmetry.space_group_name_H-M   'P 1'
#
loop_
_entity.id
_entity.type
_entity.pdbx_description
1 polymer ?
#
loop_
_entity_poly.entity_id
_entity_poly.type
_entity_poly.pdbx_seq_one_letter_code
_entity_poly.pdbx_strand_id
1 'polypeptide(L)'
;MNDLIGVWVGAILTLLVFSYLLGDSPLFRLAQAIFVGVAVGYAATAAIYLVLLPKLIDPLSADPNRDWHLVIPLILGLLLFAKARASWASLGNVPMGFLFGVGGALAITGALSGVLAPQIGALVVSLSPSAGWDVVISNVLMVVGALGAFLSFRFIIPGKNTGARAFDQVARGWGYVGRWFILIAFGAIFAGTAASRVAVLINRMYYLMHDWLQVVK
;
A
#
# COMPACT_ATOMS: atom_id res chain seq x y z
N MET A 1 -3.56 -36.26 0.99
CA MET A 1 -2.25 -36.27 1.70
C MET A 1 -1.60 -34.89 1.73
N ASN A 2 -1.56 -34.15 0.61
CA ASN A 2 -1.01 -32.79 0.58
C ASN A 2 -1.72 -31.82 1.54
N ASP A 3 -3.04 -31.92 1.66
CA ASP A 3 -3.81 -31.03 2.54
C ASP A 3 -3.48 -31.24 4.02
N LEU A 4 -3.26 -32.49 4.43
CA LEU A 4 -2.93 -32.81 5.82
C LEU A 4 -1.56 -32.24 6.21
N ILE A 5 -0.55 -32.40 5.33
CA ILE A 5 0.79 -31.85 5.55
C ILE A 5 0.72 -30.32 5.60
N GLY A 6 -0.04 -29.70 4.70
CA GLY A 6 -0.28 -28.25 4.70
C GLY A 6 -0.88 -27.75 6.01
N VAL A 7 -1.88 -28.48 6.55
CA VAL A 7 -2.52 -28.15 7.82
C VAL A 7 -1.50 -28.14 8.97
N TRP A 8 -0.71 -29.20 9.08
CA TRP A 8 0.33 -29.35 10.11
C TRP A 8 1.41 -28.26 10.00
N VAL A 9 1.92 -28.00 8.79
CA VAL A 9 2.93 -26.95 8.56
C VAL A 9 2.37 -25.59 8.94
N GLY A 10 1.13 -25.27 8.51
CA GLY A 10 0.48 -24.01 8.85
C GLY A 10 0.22 -23.85 10.35
N ALA A 11 -0.12 -24.94 11.05
CA ALA A 11 -0.34 -24.93 12.50
C ALA A 11 0.97 -24.66 13.25
N ILE A 12 2.05 -25.38 12.91
CA ILE A 12 3.37 -25.19 13.51
C ILE A 12 3.85 -23.75 13.29
N LEU A 13 3.78 -23.24 12.05
CA LEU A 13 4.17 -21.86 11.76
C LEU A 13 3.33 -20.83 12.54
N THR A 14 2.03 -21.06 12.69
CA THR A 14 1.15 -20.19 13.50
C THR A 14 1.58 -20.19 14.96
N LEU A 15 1.90 -21.36 15.54
CA LEU A 15 2.41 -21.47 16.90
C LEU A 15 3.77 -20.79 17.09
N LEU A 16 4.68 -20.92 16.12
CA LEU A 16 5.97 -20.22 16.15
C LEU A 16 5.79 -18.70 16.17
N VAL A 17 4.81 -18.17 15.42
CA VAL A 17 4.47 -16.74 15.44
C VAL A 17 3.87 -16.34 16.79
N PHE A 18 2.95 -17.14 17.35
CA PHE A 18 2.37 -16.86 18.67
C PHE A 18 3.39 -16.94 19.82
N SER A 19 4.52 -17.63 19.64
CA SER A 19 5.60 -17.63 20.61
C SER A 19 6.12 -16.22 20.94
N TYR A 20 5.92 -15.24 20.05
CA TYR A 20 6.20 -13.82 20.33
C TYR A 20 5.45 -13.27 21.55
N LEU A 21 4.24 -13.76 21.84
CA LEU A 21 3.45 -13.34 23.01
C LEU A 21 4.13 -13.71 24.34
N LEU A 22 5.02 -14.71 24.32
CA LEU A 22 5.78 -15.18 25.48
C LEU A 22 7.13 -14.44 25.66
N GLY A 23 7.44 -13.47 24.79
CA GLY A 23 8.69 -12.71 24.78
C GLY A 23 9.57 -12.97 23.55
N ASP A 24 10.84 -12.56 23.60
CA ASP A 24 11.80 -12.70 22.49
C ASP A 24 12.34 -14.15 22.38
N SER A 25 11.49 -15.03 21.87
CA SER A 25 11.79 -16.46 21.74
C SER A 25 12.60 -16.76 20.46
N PRO A 26 13.52 -17.76 20.50
CA PRO A 26 14.22 -18.22 19.31
C PRO A 26 13.27 -18.78 18.24
N LEU A 27 12.10 -19.29 18.66
CA LEU A 27 11.06 -19.82 17.79
C LEU A 27 10.43 -18.75 16.91
N PHE A 28 10.15 -17.56 17.47
CA PHE A 28 9.64 -16.43 16.70
C PHE A 28 10.68 -15.95 15.67
N ARG A 29 11.96 -15.85 16.07
CA ARG A 29 13.05 -15.46 15.15
C ARG A 29 13.20 -16.45 13.99
N LEU A 30 13.02 -17.75 14.25
CA LEU A 30 13.00 -18.77 13.20
C LEU A 30 11.83 -18.56 12.23
N ALA A 31 10.61 -18.31 12.73
CA ALA A 31 9.46 -18.03 11.87
C ALA A 31 9.70 -16.78 10.99
N GLN A 32 10.29 -15.73 11.55
CA GLN A 32 10.63 -14.53 10.80
C GLN A 32 11.68 -14.81 9.72
N ALA A 33 12.73 -15.59 10.02
CA ALA A 33 13.75 -15.98 9.05
C ALA A 33 13.17 -16.82 7.91
N ILE A 34 12.29 -17.78 8.22
CA ILE A 34 11.57 -18.58 7.21
C ILE A 34 10.70 -17.67 6.35
N PHE A 35 9.91 -16.78 6.96
CA PHE A 35 9.03 -15.87 6.24
C PHE A 35 9.80 -14.96 5.28
N VAL A 36 10.88 -14.33 5.75
CA VAL A 36 11.74 -13.47 4.93
C VAL A 36 12.42 -14.29 3.83
N GLY A 37 12.93 -15.47 4.13
CA GLY A 37 13.56 -16.35 3.14
C GLY A 37 12.60 -16.76 2.02
N VAL A 38 11.38 -17.18 2.38
CA VAL A 38 10.33 -17.53 1.40
C VAL A 38 9.89 -16.31 0.60
N ALA A 39 9.72 -15.15 1.23
CA ALA A 39 9.34 -13.92 0.55
C ALA A 39 10.40 -13.48 -0.48
N VAL A 40 11.69 -13.53 -0.11
CA VAL A 40 12.81 -13.23 -1.02
C VAL A 40 12.89 -14.26 -2.15
N GLY A 41 12.74 -15.55 -1.84
CA GLY A 41 12.75 -16.62 -2.84
C GLY A 41 11.60 -16.50 -3.85
N TYR A 42 10.39 -16.22 -3.37
CA TYR A 42 9.24 -15.94 -4.22
C TYR A 42 9.46 -14.70 -5.08
N ALA A 43 9.93 -13.60 -4.50
CA ALA A 43 10.21 -12.37 -5.24
C ALA A 43 11.28 -12.58 -6.32
N ALA A 44 12.34 -13.32 -6.02
CA ALA A 44 13.39 -13.66 -7.00
C ALA A 44 12.82 -14.52 -8.14
N THR A 45 12.04 -15.55 -7.81
CA THR A 45 11.39 -16.42 -8.80
C THR A 45 10.42 -15.62 -9.67
N ALA A 46 9.59 -14.77 -9.07
CA ALA A 46 8.69 -13.87 -9.77
C ALA A 46 9.45 -12.92 -10.70
N ALA A 47 10.56 -12.33 -10.25
CA ALA A 47 11.40 -11.48 -11.10
C ALA A 47 11.98 -12.25 -12.30
N ILE A 48 12.39 -13.51 -12.12
CA ILE A 48 12.92 -14.34 -13.21
C ILE A 48 11.82 -14.70 -14.21
N TYR A 49 10.71 -15.28 -13.74
CA TYR A 49 9.70 -15.88 -14.61
C TYR A 49 8.64 -14.89 -15.10
N LEU A 50 8.37 -13.80 -14.39
CA LEU A 50 7.37 -12.81 -14.80
C LEU A 50 7.98 -11.58 -15.49
N VAL A 51 9.29 -11.37 -15.35
CA VAL A 51 9.96 -10.17 -15.88
C VAL A 51 11.15 -10.55 -16.75
N LEU A 52 12.20 -11.14 -16.21
CA LEU A 52 13.46 -11.35 -16.95
C LEU A 52 13.29 -12.26 -18.16
N LEU A 53 12.67 -13.43 -18.01
CA LEU A 53 12.46 -14.34 -19.14
C LEU A 53 11.52 -13.72 -20.20
N PRO A 54 10.24 -13.43 -19.88
CA PRO A 54 9.28 -13.04 -20.90
C PRO A 54 9.50 -11.63 -21.48
N LYS A 55 10.13 -10.71 -20.73
CA LYS A 55 10.30 -9.31 -21.18
C LYS A 55 11.71 -8.96 -21.65
N LEU A 56 12.69 -9.84 -21.42
CA LEU A 56 14.08 -9.54 -21.75
C LEU A 56 14.73 -10.66 -22.56
N ILE A 57 14.75 -11.89 -22.03
CA ILE A 57 15.51 -13.00 -22.62
C ILE A 57 14.78 -13.57 -23.83
N ASP A 58 13.50 -13.92 -23.70
CA ASP A 58 12.69 -14.52 -24.77
C ASP A 58 12.64 -13.63 -26.02
N PRO A 59 12.27 -12.33 -25.94
CA PRO A 59 12.24 -11.45 -27.12
C PRO A 59 13.61 -11.27 -27.77
N LEU A 60 14.67 -11.11 -26.96
CA LEU A 60 16.03 -10.93 -27.47
C LEU A 60 16.56 -12.19 -28.17
N SER A 61 16.12 -13.38 -27.73
CA SER A 61 16.47 -14.66 -28.34
C SER A 61 15.67 -14.96 -29.62
N ALA A 62 14.44 -14.47 -29.72
CA ALA A 62 13.56 -14.68 -30.85
C ALA A 62 13.95 -13.79 -32.04
N ASP A 63 14.09 -12.48 -31.82
CA ASP A 63 14.40 -11.50 -32.87
C ASP A 63 15.42 -10.44 -32.41
N PRO A 64 16.73 -10.76 -32.41
CA PRO A 64 17.78 -9.88 -31.90
C PRO A 64 17.82 -8.49 -32.57
N ASN A 65 17.46 -8.40 -33.85
CA ASN A 65 17.51 -7.15 -34.63
C ASN A 65 16.32 -6.21 -34.33
N ARG A 66 15.15 -6.77 -33.96
CA ARG A 66 13.97 -5.97 -33.63
C ARG A 66 14.06 -5.44 -32.19
N ASP A 67 14.55 -6.29 -31.30
CA ASP A 67 14.53 -6.04 -29.86
C ASP A 67 15.89 -5.58 -29.29
N TRP A 68 16.74 -5.01 -30.14
CA TRP A 68 18.07 -4.51 -29.74
C TRP A 68 18.04 -3.51 -28.58
N HIS A 69 16.93 -2.76 -28.44
CA HIS A 69 16.71 -1.79 -27.37
C HIS A 69 16.69 -2.43 -25.97
N LEU A 70 16.39 -3.74 -25.87
CA LEU A 70 16.39 -4.50 -24.63
C LEU A 70 17.81 -4.81 -24.10
N VAL A 71 18.84 -4.61 -24.93
CA VAL A 71 20.24 -4.75 -24.49
C VAL A 71 20.60 -3.71 -23.43
N ILE A 72 19.99 -2.51 -23.47
CA ILE A 72 20.24 -1.46 -22.47
C ILE A 72 19.76 -1.91 -21.08
N PRO A 73 18.49 -2.33 -20.88
CA PRO A 73 18.05 -2.94 -19.62
C PRO A 73 18.87 -4.15 -19.19
N LEU A 74 19.32 -5.00 -20.13
CA LEU A 74 20.17 -6.16 -19.82
C LEU A 74 21.50 -5.72 -19.21
N ILE A 75 22.19 -4.76 -19.83
CA ILE A 75 23.45 -4.20 -19.30
C ILE A 75 23.22 -3.56 -17.94
N LEU A 76 22.16 -2.76 -17.78
CA LEU A 76 21.82 -2.13 -16.50
C LEU A 76 21.54 -3.17 -15.40
N GLY A 77 20.84 -4.26 -15.74
CA GLY A 77 20.60 -5.39 -14.84
C GLY A 77 21.89 -6.10 -14.44
N LEU A 78 22.80 -6.34 -15.39
CA LEU A 78 24.10 -6.95 -15.11
C LEU A 78 24.98 -6.05 -14.23
N LEU A 79 24.98 -4.73 -14.49
CA LEU A 79 25.71 -3.75 -13.67
C LEU A 79 25.20 -3.70 -12.22
N LEU A 80 23.95 -4.10 -11.96
CA LEU A 80 23.42 -4.16 -10.61
C LEU A 80 24.11 -5.24 -9.76
N PHE A 81 24.56 -6.34 -10.38
CA PHE A 81 25.37 -7.36 -9.69
C PHE A 81 26.75 -6.84 -9.27
N ALA A 82 27.29 -5.81 -9.95
CA ALA A 82 28.55 -5.18 -9.58
C ALA A 82 28.50 -4.55 -8.17
N LYS A 83 27.30 -4.25 -7.65
CA LYS A 83 27.08 -3.74 -6.29
C LYS A 83 27.37 -4.77 -5.19
N ALA A 84 27.43 -6.06 -5.51
CA ALA A 84 27.77 -7.11 -4.55
C ALA A 84 29.22 -6.99 -4.02
N ARG A 85 30.11 -6.32 -4.76
CA ARG A 85 31.51 -6.10 -4.38
C ARG A 85 31.81 -4.61 -4.26
N ALA A 86 32.36 -4.19 -3.12
CA ALA A 86 32.63 -2.78 -2.82
C ALA A 86 33.48 -2.05 -3.88
N SER A 87 34.42 -2.75 -4.54
CA SER A 87 35.30 -2.17 -5.55
C SER A 87 34.62 -1.87 -6.89
N TRP A 88 33.50 -2.53 -7.21
CA TRP A 88 32.74 -2.34 -8.47
C TRP A 88 31.42 -1.61 -8.23
N ALA A 89 31.16 -1.18 -6.98
CA ALA A 89 29.92 -0.56 -6.57
C ALA A 89 29.60 0.75 -7.32
N SER A 90 30.62 1.48 -7.80
CA SER A 90 30.45 2.70 -8.58
C SER A 90 29.71 2.44 -9.90
N LEU A 91 29.96 1.31 -10.56
CA LEU A 91 29.25 0.91 -11.79
C LEU A 91 27.78 0.59 -11.51
N GLY A 92 27.47 0.11 -10.31
CA GLY A 92 26.10 -0.13 -9.85
C GLY A 92 25.31 1.14 -9.53
N ASN A 93 25.94 2.32 -9.43
CA ASN A 93 25.23 3.56 -9.14
C ASN A 93 24.36 4.02 -10.31
N VAL A 94 24.75 3.75 -11.55
CA VAL A 94 23.98 4.09 -12.75
C VAL A 94 22.61 3.39 -12.78
N PRO A 95 22.52 2.04 -12.68
CA PRO A 95 21.23 1.36 -12.64
C PRO A 95 20.42 1.73 -11.39
N MET A 96 21.07 1.97 -10.24
CA MET A 96 20.36 2.46 -9.04
C MET A 96 19.72 3.83 -9.26
N GLY A 97 20.44 4.77 -9.87
CA GLY A 97 19.91 6.10 -10.21
C GLY A 97 18.72 6.00 -11.16
N PHE A 98 18.79 5.11 -12.16
CA PHE A 98 17.66 4.82 -13.04
C PHE A 98 16.46 4.27 -12.27
N LEU A 99 16.66 3.27 -11.40
CA LEU A 99 15.59 2.71 -10.56
C LEU A 99 14.93 3.75 -9.65
N PHE A 100 15.72 4.63 -9.02
CA PHE A 100 15.17 5.72 -8.21
C PHE A 100 14.43 6.76 -9.04
N GLY A 101 14.94 7.10 -10.24
CA GLY A 101 14.26 8.02 -11.15
C GLY A 101 12.91 7.48 -11.61
N VAL A 102 12.87 6.22 -12.05
CA VAL A 102 11.62 5.54 -12.43
C VAL A 102 10.69 5.39 -11.23
N GLY A 103 11.19 4.96 -10.09
CA GLY A 103 10.41 4.82 -8.86
C GLY A 103 9.79 6.14 -8.40
N GLY A 104 10.56 7.23 -8.44
CA GLY A 104 10.08 8.57 -8.14
C GLY A 104 9.02 9.06 -9.12
N ALA A 105 9.25 8.87 -10.43
CA ALA A 105 8.29 9.23 -11.47
C ALA A 105 6.98 8.45 -11.33
N LEU A 106 7.04 7.15 -11.06
CA LEU A 106 5.87 6.30 -10.82
C LEU A 106 5.15 6.69 -9.52
N ALA A 107 5.87 7.04 -8.45
CA ALA A 107 5.26 7.49 -7.21
C ALA A 107 4.51 8.82 -7.39
N ILE A 108 5.12 9.79 -8.07
CA ILE A 108 4.49 11.09 -8.37
C ILE A 108 3.28 10.89 -9.29
N THR A 109 3.44 10.14 -10.38
CA THR A 109 2.35 9.88 -11.33
C THR A 109 1.23 9.11 -10.66
N GLY A 110 1.54 8.06 -9.90
CA GLY A 110 0.56 7.27 -9.16
C GLY A 110 -0.18 8.09 -8.08
N ALA A 111 0.49 9.02 -7.41
CA ALA A 111 -0.17 9.95 -6.51
C ALA A 111 -1.12 10.90 -7.25
N LEU A 112 -0.70 11.45 -8.39
CA LEU A 112 -1.51 12.37 -9.20
C LEU A 112 -2.71 11.67 -9.83
N SER A 113 -2.49 10.58 -10.55
CA SER A 113 -3.52 9.88 -11.33
C SER A 113 -4.30 8.85 -10.52
N GLY A 114 -3.68 8.24 -9.52
CA GLY A 114 -4.29 7.19 -8.70
C GLY A 114 -5.01 7.73 -7.46
N VAL A 115 -4.58 8.86 -6.92
CA VAL A 115 -5.16 9.46 -5.71
C VAL A 115 -5.85 10.78 -6.04
N LEU A 116 -5.10 11.78 -6.52
CA LEU A 116 -5.63 13.14 -6.64
C LEU A 116 -6.72 13.29 -7.72
N ALA A 117 -6.50 12.77 -8.93
CA ALA A 117 -7.48 12.91 -10.00
C ALA A 117 -8.83 12.20 -9.69
N PRO A 118 -8.84 10.94 -9.20
CA PRO A 118 -10.08 10.29 -8.78
C PRO A 118 -10.75 11.00 -7.60
N GLN A 119 -9.97 11.53 -6.65
CA GLN A 119 -10.52 12.30 -5.52
C GLN A 119 -11.19 13.59 -5.99
N ILE A 120 -10.60 14.33 -6.93
CA ILE A 120 -11.21 15.53 -7.53
C ILE A 120 -12.47 15.14 -8.31
N GLY A 121 -12.41 14.07 -9.11
CA GLY A 121 -13.56 13.56 -9.85
C GLY A 121 -14.71 13.13 -8.94
N ALA A 122 -14.41 12.50 -7.81
CA ALA A 122 -15.40 12.11 -6.81
C ALA A 122 -16.12 13.31 -6.17
N LEU A 123 -15.54 14.51 -6.21
CA LEU A 123 -16.20 15.73 -5.72
C LEU A 123 -17.15 16.35 -6.74
N VAL A 124 -17.10 15.93 -8.01
CA VAL A 124 -18.02 16.37 -9.06
C VAL A 124 -19.30 15.54 -8.98
N VAL A 125 -20.16 15.89 -8.02
CA VAL A 125 -21.44 15.21 -7.79
C VAL A 125 -22.64 16.02 -8.26
N SER A 126 -23.64 15.31 -8.81
CA SER A 126 -24.93 15.93 -9.11
C SER A 126 -25.72 16.15 -7.83
N LEU A 127 -26.24 17.36 -7.68
CA LEU A 127 -27.14 17.77 -6.60
C LEU A 127 -28.60 17.78 -7.08
N SER A 128 -28.89 17.17 -8.23
CA SER A 128 -30.23 17.13 -8.80
C SER A 128 -31.18 16.28 -7.93
N PRO A 129 -32.35 16.81 -7.51
CA PRO A 129 -33.35 16.05 -6.74
C PRO A 129 -33.90 14.82 -7.45
N SER A 130 -33.70 14.69 -8.77
CA SER A 130 -34.11 13.55 -9.58
C SER A 130 -33.38 12.24 -9.26
N ALA A 131 -32.30 12.28 -8.47
CA ALA A 131 -31.49 11.10 -8.12
C ALA A 131 -31.93 10.39 -6.82
N GLY A 132 -32.91 10.93 -6.09
CA GLY A 132 -33.31 10.44 -4.77
C GLY A 132 -32.71 11.27 -3.62
N TRP A 133 -33.47 11.43 -2.54
CA TRP A 133 -33.07 12.28 -1.39
C TRP A 133 -31.89 11.71 -0.61
N ASP A 134 -31.74 10.38 -0.56
CA ASP A 134 -30.60 9.68 0.02
C ASP A 134 -29.29 10.01 -0.70
N VAL A 135 -29.31 10.02 -2.04
CA VAL A 135 -28.15 10.37 -2.88
C VAL A 135 -27.79 11.84 -2.72
N VAL A 136 -28.79 12.74 -2.71
CA VAL A 136 -28.57 14.18 -2.53
C VAL A 136 -27.96 14.47 -1.16
N ILE A 137 -28.49 13.88 -0.08
CA ILE A 137 -27.94 14.07 1.27
C ILE A 137 -26.51 13.57 1.35
N SER A 138 -26.21 12.40 0.80
CA SER A 138 -24.85 11.84 0.78
C SER A 138 -23.87 12.73 0.01
N ASN A 139 -24.28 13.22 -1.16
CA ASN A 139 -23.47 14.12 -1.99
C ASN A 139 -23.21 15.47 -1.30
N VAL A 140 -24.21 16.04 -0.64
CA VAL A 140 -24.05 17.27 0.16
C VAL A 140 -23.10 17.03 1.33
N LEU A 141 -23.28 15.95 2.08
CA LEU A 141 -22.41 15.60 3.21
C LEU A 141 -20.95 15.41 2.75
N MET A 142 -20.74 14.76 1.60
CA MET A 142 -19.42 14.55 1.04
C MET A 142 -18.75 15.88 0.64
N VAL A 143 -19.45 16.77 -0.08
CA VAL A 143 -18.91 18.07 -0.47
C VAL A 143 -18.62 18.94 0.76
N VAL A 144 -19.54 18.98 1.72
CA VAL A 144 -19.41 19.76 2.96
C VAL A 144 -18.25 19.25 3.82
N GLY A 145 -18.18 17.92 3.98
CA GLY A 145 -17.12 17.25 4.73
C GLY A 145 -15.75 17.43 4.08
N ALA A 146 -15.64 17.30 2.75
CA ALA A 146 -14.39 17.48 2.02
C ALA A 146 -13.89 18.93 2.09
N LEU A 147 -14.75 19.90 1.78
CA LEU A 147 -14.40 21.33 1.90
C LEU A 147 -14.03 21.68 3.35
N GLY A 148 -14.76 21.14 4.32
CA GLY A 148 -14.45 21.36 5.72
C GLY A 148 -13.12 20.77 6.15
N ALA A 149 -12.80 19.55 5.71
CA ALA A 149 -11.50 18.94 5.96
C ALA A 149 -10.37 19.82 5.40
N PHE A 150 -10.50 20.34 4.17
CA PHE A 150 -9.52 21.29 3.61
C PHE A 150 -9.40 22.57 4.44
N LEU A 151 -10.52 23.16 4.86
CA LEU A 151 -10.52 24.38 5.67
C LEU A 151 -9.97 24.15 7.08
N SER A 152 -10.04 22.93 7.60
CA SER A 152 -9.51 22.58 8.92
C SER A 152 -7.97 22.66 8.98
N PHE A 153 -7.29 22.40 7.86
CA PHE A 153 -5.82 22.40 7.71
C PHE A 153 -5.27 23.75 7.22
N ARG A 154 -6.00 24.84 7.45
CA ARG A 154 -5.61 26.16 6.94
C ARG A 154 -4.40 26.74 7.71
N PHE A 155 -3.29 26.94 7.00
CA PHE A 155 -2.07 27.63 7.47
C PHE A 155 -1.97 29.08 6.95
N ILE A 156 -3.09 29.79 6.77
CA ILE A 156 -3.10 31.13 6.15
C ILE A 156 -3.08 32.24 7.21
N ILE A 157 -2.13 33.17 7.07
CA ILE A 157 -1.99 34.38 7.90
C ILE A 157 -3.24 35.28 7.69
N PRO A 158 -3.88 35.81 8.75
CA PRO A 158 -5.07 36.64 8.61
C PRO A 158 -4.85 37.87 7.72
N GLY A 159 -5.68 38.03 6.68
CA GLY A 159 -5.65 39.20 5.81
C GLY A 159 -6.11 40.47 6.54
N LYS A 160 -5.50 41.62 6.20
CA LYS A 160 -5.78 42.92 6.88
C LYS A 160 -7.14 43.55 6.51
N ASN A 161 -7.78 43.13 5.42
CA ASN A 161 -9.02 43.74 4.89
C ASN A 161 -10.29 43.22 5.60
N THR A 162 -11.31 44.06 5.74
CA THR A 162 -12.60 43.71 6.39
C THR A 162 -13.31 42.52 5.72
N GLY A 163 -13.30 42.44 4.39
CA GLY A 163 -13.83 41.27 3.66
C GLY A 163 -13.03 39.99 3.89
N ALA A 164 -11.71 40.11 4.04
CA ALA A 164 -10.85 38.98 4.38
C ALA A 164 -11.12 38.46 5.80
N ARG A 165 -11.49 39.34 6.74
CA ARG A 165 -11.88 38.97 8.12
C ARG A 165 -13.23 38.25 8.19
N ALA A 166 -14.22 38.68 7.40
CA ALA A 166 -15.52 38.02 7.34
C ALA A 166 -15.42 36.60 6.76
N PHE A 167 -14.67 36.44 5.65
CA PHE A 167 -14.38 35.13 5.08
C PHE A 167 -13.59 34.23 6.05
N ASP A 168 -12.65 34.82 6.80
CA ASP A 168 -11.85 34.12 7.82
C ASP A 168 -12.71 33.58 8.98
N GLN A 169 -13.77 34.31 9.38
CA GLN A 169 -14.71 33.83 10.40
C GLN A 169 -15.55 32.64 9.91
N VAL A 170 -16.12 32.72 8.70
CA VAL A 170 -16.90 31.62 8.11
C VAL A 170 -16.03 30.38 7.89
N ALA A 171 -14.82 30.58 7.36
CA ALA A 171 -13.85 29.51 7.15
C ALA A 171 -13.42 28.84 8.46
N ARG A 172 -13.26 29.59 9.56
CA ARG A 172 -12.97 29.02 10.89
C ARG A 172 -14.11 28.16 11.42
N GLY A 173 -15.36 28.63 11.28
CA GLY A 173 -16.55 27.89 11.69
C GLY A 173 -16.71 26.58 10.91
N TRP A 174 -16.60 26.64 9.58
CA TRP A 174 -16.67 25.46 8.73
C TRP A 174 -15.48 24.51 8.96
N GLY A 175 -14.28 25.06 9.18
CA GLY A 175 -13.09 24.27 9.52
C GLY A 175 -13.25 23.48 10.82
N TYR A 176 -14.05 23.96 11.79
CA TYR A 176 -14.38 23.19 12.99
C TYR A 176 -15.23 21.96 12.66
N VAL A 177 -16.23 22.08 11.78
CA VAL A 177 -16.99 20.94 11.26
C VAL A 177 -16.06 19.95 10.55
N GLY A 178 -15.12 20.47 9.76
CA GLY A 178 -14.07 19.67 9.12
C GLY A 178 -13.22 18.84 10.09
N ARG A 179 -12.86 19.39 11.25
CA ARG A 179 -12.11 18.65 12.28
C ARG A 179 -12.89 17.46 12.81
N TRP A 180 -14.20 17.61 13.01
CA TRP A 180 -15.06 16.48 13.40
C TRP A 180 -15.11 15.40 12.34
N PHE A 181 -15.23 15.78 11.06
CA PHE A 181 -15.14 14.83 9.94
C PHE A 181 -13.81 14.06 9.94
N ILE A 182 -12.69 14.77 10.16
CA ILE A 182 -11.36 14.15 10.25
C ILE A 182 -11.26 13.19 11.45
N LEU A 183 -11.77 13.58 12.61
CA LEU A 183 -11.79 12.73 13.81
C LEU A 183 -12.60 11.46 13.57
N ILE A 184 -13.76 11.57 12.93
CA ILE A 184 -14.59 10.42 12.56
C ILE A 184 -13.86 9.53 11.55
N ALA A 185 -13.25 10.11 10.51
CA ALA A 185 -12.51 9.37 9.50
C ALA A 185 -11.32 8.60 10.09
N PHE A 186 -10.50 9.24 10.93
CA PHE A 186 -9.41 8.56 11.62
C PHE A 186 -9.93 7.50 12.60
N GLY A 187 -11.03 7.79 13.30
CA GLY A 187 -11.70 6.81 14.16
C GLY A 187 -12.15 5.57 13.39
N ALA A 188 -12.75 5.75 12.22
CA ALA A 188 -13.18 4.67 11.35
C ALA A 188 -11.98 3.85 10.81
N ILE A 189 -10.91 4.51 10.37
CA ILE A 189 -9.67 3.83 9.93
C ILE A 189 -9.07 3.03 11.09
N PHE A 190 -8.95 3.62 12.28
CA PHE A 190 -8.45 2.93 13.47
C PHE A 190 -9.31 1.72 13.82
N ALA A 191 -10.64 1.90 13.91
CA ALA A 191 -11.57 0.82 14.19
C ALA A 191 -11.49 -0.30 13.13
N GLY A 192 -11.39 0.06 11.85
CA GLY A 192 -11.19 -0.90 10.75
C GLY A 192 -9.90 -1.68 10.89
N THR A 193 -8.78 -1.01 11.21
CA THR A 193 -7.50 -1.71 11.44
C THR A 193 -7.55 -2.61 12.67
N ALA A 194 -8.14 -2.18 13.77
CA ALA A 194 -8.32 -2.99 14.97
C ALA A 194 -9.19 -4.22 14.70
N ALA A 195 -10.34 -4.03 14.05
CA ALA A 195 -11.24 -5.11 13.65
C ALA A 195 -10.54 -6.10 12.71
N SER A 196 -9.75 -5.62 11.75
CA SER A 196 -8.99 -6.49 10.84
C SER A 196 -7.96 -7.35 11.59
N ARG A 197 -7.25 -6.78 12.58
CA ARG A 197 -6.26 -7.52 13.38
C ARG A 197 -6.93 -8.57 14.26
N VAL A 198 -8.06 -8.23 14.90
CA VAL A 198 -8.85 -9.17 15.69
C VAL A 198 -9.43 -10.27 14.81
N ALA A 199 -9.94 -9.94 13.62
CA ALA A 199 -10.45 -10.92 12.66
C ALA A 199 -9.35 -11.90 12.20
N VAL A 200 -8.13 -11.41 11.93
CA VAL A 200 -6.98 -12.27 11.60
C VAL A 200 -6.63 -13.18 12.78
N LEU A 201 -6.64 -12.67 14.02
CA LEU A 201 -6.39 -13.47 15.21
C LEU A 201 -7.44 -14.57 15.39
N ILE A 202 -8.73 -14.23 15.26
CA ILE A 202 -9.85 -15.18 15.33
C ILE A 202 -9.69 -16.25 14.25
N ASN A 203 -9.35 -15.87 13.02
CA ASN A 203 -9.13 -16.82 11.93
C ASN A 203 -7.98 -17.78 12.25
N ARG A 204 -6.87 -17.29 12.81
CA ARG A 204 -5.75 -18.16 13.22
C ARG A 204 -6.10 -19.08 14.40
N MET A 205 -6.89 -18.61 15.36
CA MET A 205 -7.40 -19.45 16.45
C MET A 205 -8.37 -20.52 15.93
N TYR A 206 -9.30 -20.14 15.05
CA TYR A 206 -10.24 -21.05 14.41
C TYR A 206 -9.50 -22.13 13.60
N TYR A 207 -8.51 -21.75 12.79
CA TYR A 207 -7.66 -22.69 12.06
C TYR A 207 -6.98 -23.72 12.97
N LEU A 208 -6.45 -23.29 14.13
CA LEU A 208 -5.83 -24.21 15.08
C LEU A 208 -6.85 -25.17 15.74
N MET A 209 -8.05 -24.68 16.05
CA MET A 209 -9.07 -25.45 16.78
C MET A 209 -9.94 -26.34 15.89
N HIS A 210 -10.27 -25.88 14.69
CA HIS A 210 -11.14 -26.55 13.72
C HIS A 210 -10.31 -27.41 12.74
N ASP A 211 -9.40 -26.80 11.97
CA ASP A 211 -8.68 -27.50 10.92
C ASP A 211 -7.60 -28.44 11.47
N TRP A 212 -6.87 -28.01 12.51
CA TRP A 212 -5.78 -28.79 13.08
C TRP A 212 -6.20 -29.73 14.21
N LEU A 213 -6.78 -29.21 15.30
CA LEU A 213 -7.15 -30.01 16.47
C LEU A 213 -8.53 -30.69 16.36
N GLN A 214 -9.40 -30.23 15.45
CA GLN A 214 -10.76 -30.75 15.24
C GLN A 214 -11.63 -30.80 16.52
N VAL A 215 -11.34 -29.92 17.50
CA VAL A 215 -12.06 -29.84 18.78
C VAL A 215 -13.37 -29.08 18.62
N VAL A 216 -13.43 -28.17 17.65
CA VAL A 216 -14.61 -27.38 17.29
C VAL A 216 -15.10 -27.87 15.94
N LYS A 217 -16.37 -28.28 15.85
CA LYS A 217 -17.04 -28.62 14.59
C LYS A 217 -17.51 -27.37 13.85
#